data_AF-A0A2A9NWS2-F1
#
_entry.id   AF-A0A2A9NWS2-F1
#
_cell.length_a   1.000
_cell.length_b   1.000
_cell.length_c   1.000
_cell.angle_alpha   90.00
_cell.angle_beta   90.00
_cell.angle_gamma   90.00
#
_symmetry.space_group_name_H-M   'P 1'
#
loop_
_entity.id
_entity.type
_entity.pdbx_description
1 polymer ?
#
loop_
_entity_poly.entity_id
_entity_poly.type
_entity_poly.pdbx_seq_one_letter_code
_entity_poly.pdbx_strand_id
1 'polypeptide(L)'
;VSQYVHVPKSELDEAQLRQLEEHEISQGPLSVLQQAVRNHTQILISLRNNKKLLARVKAFDRHSNMVLENVKEVMYINCHMWTEIPKGKNKKPVNKDRFISKMFLR
;
A
#
# COMPACT_ATOMS: atom_id res chain seq x y z
N VAL A 1 9.21 -6.57 25.01
CA VAL A 1 7.75 -6.30 25.06
C VAL A 1 7.59 -4.93 25.70
N SER A 2 7.05 -3.94 24.99
CA SER A 2 6.89 -2.58 25.54
C SER A 2 6.10 -2.61 26.85
N GLN A 3 6.59 -1.88 27.85
CA GLN A 3 6.01 -1.82 29.20
C GLN A 3 4.60 -1.21 29.26
N TYR A 4 4.12 -0.65 28.14
CA TYR A 4 2.87 0.08 28.05
C TYR A 4 1.74 -0.69 27.33
N VAL A 5 2.01 -1.91 26.84
CA VAL A 5 1.03 -2.70 26.06
C VAL A 5 -0.21 -3.09 26.88
N HIS A 6 -0.07 -3.22 28.20
CA HIS A 6 -1.16 -3.57 29.11
C HIS A 6 -1.78 -2.36 29.84
N VAL A 7 -1.29 -1.15 29.57
CA VAL A 7 -1.80 0.08 30.19
C VAL A 7 -2.92 0.65 29.32
N PRO A 8 -4.08 1.01 29.88
CA PRO A 8 -5.16 1.62 29.09
C PRO A 8 -4.71 2.95 28.47
N LYS A 9 -5.01 3.15 27.18
CA LYS A 9 -4.63 4.33 26.39
C LYS A 9 -5.09 5.66 26.99
N SER A 10 -6.08 5.65 27.89
CA SER A 10 -6.59 6.82 28.60
C SER A 10 -5.66 7.36 29.70
N GLU A 11 -4.73 6.55 30.19
CA GLU A 11 -3.83 6.91 31.30
C GLU A 11 -2.41 7.29 30.84
N LEU A 12 -2.15 7.22 29.53
CA LEU A 12 -0.84 7.46 28.94
C LEU A 12 -0.69 8.93 28.54
N ASP A 13 0.49 9.49 28.83
CA ASP A 13 0.88 10.82 28.37
C ASP A 13 1.18 10.81 26.86
N GLU A 14 1.15 11.97 26.20
CA GLU A 14 1.31 12.05 24.73
C GLU A 14 2.64 11.45 24.24
N ALA A 15 3.71 11.62 25.03
CA ALA A 15 5.02 11.05 24.73
C ALA A 15 5.00 9.50 24.79
N GLN A 16 4.26 8.95 25.73
CA GLN A 16 4.15 7.50 25.92
C GLN A 16 3.26 6.87 24.86
N LEU A 17 2.20 7.55 24.44
CA LEU A 17 1.36 7.17 23.29
C LEU A 17 2.18 7.05 22.01
N ARG A 18 3.05 8.02 21.70
CA ARG A 18 3.93 7.96 20.52
C ARG A 18 4.91 6.78 20.58
N GLN A 19 5.48 6.50 21.75
CA GLN A 19 6.37 5.35 21.94
C GLN A 19 5.63 4.02 21.77
N LEU A 20 4.39 3.93 22.25
CA LEU A 20 3.55 2.76 22.04
C LEU A 20 3.25 2.56 20.56
N GLU A 21 2.86 3.62 19.84
CA GLU A 21 2.60 3.56 18.40
C GLU A 21 3.85 3.14 17.61
N GLU A 22 5.02 3.69 17.92
CA GLU A 22 6.27 3.32 17.26
C GLU A 22 6.65 1.85 17.54
N HIS A 23 6.35 1.36 18.73
CA HIS A 23 6.52 -0.05 19.08
C HIS A 23 5.55 -0.96 18.32
N GLU A 24 4.27 -0.59 18.23
CA GLU A 24 3.25 -1.31 17.46
C GLU A 24 3.60 -1.34 15.96
N ILE A 25 4.14 -0.25 15.42
CA ILE A 25 4.57 -0.17 14.03
C ILE A 25 5.80 -1.05 13.77
N SER A 26 6.77 -1.07 14.69
CA SER A 26 8.03 -1.80 14.49
C SER A 26 7.94 -3.29 14.76
N GLN A 27 7.11 -3.72 15.72
CA GLN A 27 6.97 -5.13 16.09
C GLN A 27 5.66 -5.77 15.62
N GLY A 28 4.74 -5.00 15.05
CA GLY A 28 3.44 -5.47 14.58
C GLY A 28 3.42 -5.84 13.09
N PRO A 29 2.22 -6.13 12.54
CA PRO A 29 2.04 -6.49 11.13
C PRO A 29 2.41 -5.35 10.15
N LEU A 30 2.40 -4.09 10.62
CA LEU A 30 2.83 -2.93 9.84
C LEU A 30 4.36 -2.85 9.66
N SER A 31 5.14 -3.66 10.39
CA SER A 31 6.60 -3.74 10.24
C SER A 31 7.03 -4.11 8.82
N VAL A 32 6.22 -4.90 8.11
CA VAL A 32 6.44 -5.23 6.69
C VAL A 32 6.44 -3.98 5.81
N LEU A 33 5.54 -3.03 6.07
CA LEU A 33 5.52 -1.75 5.37
C LEU A 33 6.70 -0.88 5.76
N GLN A 34 7.11 -0.91 7.03
CA GLN A 34 8.30 -0.21 7.49
C GLN A 34 9.57 -0.72 6.79
N GLN A 35 9.71 -2.03 6.64
CA GLN A 35 10.80 -2.64 5.88
C GLN A 35 10.70 -2.27 4.40
N ALA A 36 9.51 -2.23 3.82
CA ALA A 36 9.32 -1.84 2.42
C ALA A 36 9.73 -0.39 2.15
N VAL A 37 9.46 0.53 3.07
CA VAL A 37 9.91 1.93 2.99
C VAL A 37 11.43 2.03 3.09
N ARG A 38 12.06 1.34 4.08
CA ARG A 38 13.52 1.37 4.28
C ARG A 38 14.28 0.79 3.10
N ASN A 39 13.81 -0.34 2.57
CA ASN A 39 14.45 -1.04 1.46
C ASN A 39 14.02 -0.50 0.09
N HIS A 40 13.12 0.48 0.06
CA HIS A 40 12.47 0.98 -1.15
C HIS A 40 11.92 -0.15 -2.04
N THR A 41 11.37 -1.22 -1.48
CA THR A 41 10.90 -2.36 -2.27
C THR A 41 9.62 -2.02 -3.04
N GLN A 42 9.41 -2.69 -4.18
CA GLN A 42 8.14 -2.60 -4.88
C GLN A 42 7.11 -3.47 -4.16
N ILE A 43 5.93 -2.90 -3.94
CA ILE A 43 4.80 -3.60 -3.33
C ILE A 43 3.61 -3.59 -4.27
N LEU A 44 2.82 -4.66 -4.21
CA LEU A 44 1.54 -4.77 -4.89
C LEU A 44 0.43 -4.54 -3.88
N ILE A 45 -0.36 -3.48 -4.07
CA ILE A 45 -1.48 -3.12 -3.20
C ILE A 45 -2.78 -3.47 -3.93
N SER A 46 -3.63 -4.28 -3.30
CA SER A 46 -4.98 -4.57 -3.82
C SER A 46 -6.00 -3.64 -3.17
N LEU A 47 -6.75 -2.90 -3.99
CA LEU A 47 -7.77 -1.97 -3.55
C LEU A 47 -9.17 -2.62 -3.55
N ARG A 48 -10.12 -2.03 -2.80
CA ARG A 48 -11.53 -2.46 -2.77
C ARG A 48 -12.24 -2.30 -4.12
N ASN A 49 -11.76 -1.40 -4.97
CA ASN A 49 -12.32 -1.17 -6.31
C ASN A 49 -11.82 -2.18 -7.36
N ASN A 50 -11.28 -3.32 -6.93
CA ASN A 50 -10.70 -4.38 -7.77
C ASN A 50 -9.54 -3.91 -8.68
N LYS A 51 -8.89 -2.80 -8.32
CA LYS A 51 -7.65 -2.36 -8.96
C LYS A 51 -6.47 -2.78 -8.12
N LYS A 52 -5.34 -3.05 -8.76
CA LYS A 52 -4.07 -3.25 -8.07
C LYS A 52 -3.08 -2.17 -8.44
N LEU A 53 -2.33 -1.71 -7.46
CA LEU A 53 -1.28 -0.72 -7.63
C LEU A 53 0.06 -1.42 -7.42
N LEU A 54 0.95 -1.33 -8.40
CA LEU A 54 2.36 -1.66 -8.20
C LEU A 54 3.10 -0.35 -7.93
N ALA A 55 3.61 -0.18 -6.72
CA ALA A 55 4.15 1.09 -6.26
C ALA A 55 5.30 0.90 -5.27
N ARG A 56 6.03 1.99 -4.97
CA ARG A 56 6.95 2.06 -3.84
C ARG A 56 6.36 2.99 -2.78
N VAL A 57 6.40 2.57 -1.52
CA VAL A 57 5.90 3.38 -0.40
C VAL A 57 7.00 4.33 0.04
N LYS A 58 6.66 5.61 0.18
CA LYS A 58 7.55 6.63 0.71
C LYS A 58 7.28 6.92 2.18
N ALA A 59 6.02 6.91 2.58
CA ALA A 59 5.57 7.06 3.96
C ALA A 59 4.24 6.33 4.17
N PHE A 60 3.96 5.94 5.40
CA PHE A 60 2.68 5.38 5.81
C PHE A 60 2.31 5.86 7.22
N ASP A 61 1.04 5.72 7.57
CA ASP A 61 0.48 6.04 8.88
C ASP A 61 -0.18 4.81 9.52
N ARG A 62 -0.58 4.91 10.79
CA ARG A 62 -1.27 3.86 11.57
C ARG A 62 -2.55 3.34 10.92
N HIS A 63 -3.23 4.17 10.12
CA HIS A 63 -4.44 3.77 9.39
C HIS A 63 -4.16 3.05 8.06
N SER A 64 -2.88 2.78 7.74
CA SER A 64 -2.44 2.32 6.43
C SER A 64 -2.69 3.31 5.28
N ASN A 65 -2.89 4.59 5.60
CA ASN A 65 -2.79 5.66 4.59
C ASN A 65 -1.33 5.71 4.13
N MET A 66 -1.09 5.84 2.82
CA MET A 66 0.25 5.75 2.25
C MET A 66 0.52 6.86 1.24
N VAL A 67 1.76 7.36 1.26
CA VAL A 67 2.32 8.17 0.18
C VAL A 67 3.11 7.23 -0.72
N LEU A 68 2.70 7.14 -1.98
CA LEU A 68 3.25 6.24 -2.99
C LEU A 68 3.98 7.02 -4.07
N GLU A 69 5.07 6.45 -4.56
CA GLU A 69 5.83 6.94 -5.72
C GLU A 69 5.92 5.87 -6.80
N ASN A 70 6.03 6.31 -8.06
CA ASN A 70 6.13 5.44 -9.24
C ASN A 70 5.00 4.41 -9.30
N VAL A 71 3.76 4.90 -9.18
CA VAL A 71 2.56 4.05 -9.12
C VAL A 71 2.17 3.63 -10.53
N LYS A 72 2.08 2.32 -10.73
CA LYS A 72 1.48 1.70 -11.90
C LYS A 72 0.13 1.10 -11.49
N GLU A 73 -0.94 1.65 -12.03
CA GLU A 73 -2.29 1.12 -11.81
C GLU A 73 -2.57 0.01 -12.83
N VAL A 74 -2.85 -1.18 -12.30
CA VAL A 74 -3.24 -2.38 -13.04
C VAL A 74 -4.73 -2.59 -12.81
N MET A 75 -5.53 -2.35 -13.83
CA MET A 75 -6.97 -2.59 -13.75
C MET A 75 -7.23 -4.09 -13.93
N TYR A 76 -7.98 -4.75 -13.03
CA TYR A 76 -8.50 -6.08 -13.31
C TYR A 76 -9.86 -5.92 -13.97
N ILE A 77 -9.88 -5.73 -15.28
CA ILE A 77 -11.00 -6.28 -16.04
C ILE A 77 -10.73 -7.78 -16.04
N ASN A 78 -11.62 -8.56 -15.41
CA ASN A 78 -11.63 -10.02 -15.32
C ASN A 78 -10.43 -10.71 -16.02
N CYS A 79 -9.52 -11.26 -15.22
CA CYS A 79 -8.55 -12.24 -15.68
C CYS A 79 -9.27 -13.48 -16.22
N HIS A 80 -9.75 -13.38 -17.45
CA HIS A 80 -9.65 -14.43 -18.46
C HIS A 80 -8.88 -13.93 -19.68
N MET A 81 -8.71 -12.61 -19.90
CA MET A 81 -8.14 -12.12 -21.14
C MET A 81 -7.44 -10.76 -20.92
N TRP A 82 -6.14 -10.76 -20.62
CA TRP A 82 -5.28 -9.61 -20.95
C TRP A 82 -4.61 -9.80 -22.31
N THR A 83 -5.46 -10.14 -23.28
CA THR A 83 -5.54 -9.49 -24.57
C THR A 83 -7.03 -9.48 -24.85
N GLU A 84 -7.68 -8.31 -24.95
CA GLU A 84 -8.92 -8.26 -25.73
C GLU A 84 -8.55 -8.85 -27.09
N ILE A 85 -8.87 -10.12 -27.34
CA ILE A 85 -8.78 -10.68 -28.69
C ILE A 85 -9.86 -9.91 -29.41
N PRO A 86 -9.50 -8.93 -30.26
CA PRO A 86 -10.54 -8.24 -30.99
C PRO A 86 -11.31 -9.28 -31.79
N LYS A 87 -12.63 -9.22 -31.73
CA LYS A 87 -13.50 -9.91 -32.69
C LYS A 87 -13.38 -9.22 -34.07
N GLY A 88 -12.16 -9.17 -34.60
CA GLY A 88 -11.80 -8.44 -35.81
C GLY A 88 -10.29 -8.54 -36.04
N LYS A 89 -9.90 -9.06 -37.21
CA LYS A 89 -8.56 -9.56 -37.57
C LYS A 89 -7.35 -8.61 -37.41
N ASN A 90 -7.47 -7.39 -36.87
CA ASN A 90 -6.38 -6.38 -36.91
C ASN A 90 -6.28 -5.38 -35.73
N LYS A 91 -6.83 -5.64 -34.53
CA LYS A 91 -6.66 -4.71 -33.38
C LYS A 91 -5.66 -5.21 -32.35
N LYS A 92 -4.64 -4.41 -32.06
CA LYS A 92 -3.66 -4.71 -31.01
C LYS A 92 -4.34 -4.62 -29.64
N PRO A 93 -4.06 -5.54 -28.70
CA PRO A 93 -4.58 -5.47 -27.33
C PRO A 93 -4.09 -4.18 -26.69
N VAL A 94 -5.01 -3.34 -26.21
CA VAL A 94 -4.67 -2.04 -25.60
C VAL A 94 -4.53 -2.24 -24.09
N ASN A 95 -3.29 -2.40 -23.63
CA ASN A 95 -2.99 -2.35 -22.20
C ASN A 95 -3.19 -0.91 -21.69
N LYS A 96 -4.26 -0.68 -20.92
CA LYS A 96 -4.53 0.61 -20.25
C LYS A 96 -3.76 0.68 -18.94
N ASP A 97 -2.43 0.68 -19.03
CA ASP A 97 -1.58 0.94 -17.88
C ASP A 97 -1.54 2.45 -17.63
N ARG A 98 -1.99 2.89 -16.44
CA ARG A 98 -1.87 4.30 -16.02
C ARG A 98 -0.68 4.47 -15.09
N PHE A 99 0.23 5.37 -15.46
CA PHE A 99 1.39 5.72 -14.64
C PHE A 99 1.17 7.04 -13.90
N ILE A 100 1.47 7.05 -12.61
CA ILE A 100 1.36 8.21 -11.73
C ILE A 100 2.65 8.36 -10.94
N SER A 101 3.25 9.55 -11.02
CA SER A 101 4.56 9.79 -10.40
C SER A 101 4.47 9.80 -8.86
N LYS A 102 3.46 10.46 -8.30
CA LYS A 102 3.19 10.55 -6.85
C LYS A 102 1.70 10.42 -6.58
N MET A 103 1.31 9.64 -5.59
CA MET A 103 -0.08 9.41 -5.21
C MET A 103 -0.21 9.32 -3.70
N PHE A 104 -1.27 9.93 -3.16
CA PHE A 104 -1.72 9.64 -1.80
C PHE A 104 -2.83 8.59 -1.84
N LEU A 105 -2.70 7.53 -1.06
CA LEU A 105 -3.67 6.46 -0.88
C LEU A 105 -4.25 6.52 0.54
N ARG A 106 -5.58 6.38 0.63
CA ARG A 106 -6.35 6.34 1.88
C ARG A 106 -7.15 5.04 1.95
#